data_AF-A0A962YUB4-F1
#
_entry.id   AF-A0A962YUB4-F1
#
_cell.length_a   1.000
_cell.length_b   1.000
_cell.length_c   1.000
_cell.angle_alpha   90.00
_cell.angle_beta   90.00
_cell.angle_gamma   90.00
#
_symmetry.space_group_name_H-M   'P 1'
#
loop_
_entity.id
_entity.type
_entity.pdbx_description
1 polymer ?
#
loop_
_entity_poly.entity_id
_entity_poly.type
_entity_poly.pdbx_seq_one_letter_code
_entity_poly.pdbx_strand_id
1 'polypeptide(L)' 'MSDARQAIWSAEASGAARRAPNPLQAAWILLQKAQAHLEMGAYEDARRYALDARDEAIKAREDAVRDAAVRSDSP' A
#
# COMPACT_ATOMS: atom_id res chain seq x y z
N MET A 1 7.05 -10.48 -2.55
CA MET A 1 6.84 -9.59 -1.39
C MET A 1 7.67 -8.31 -1.43
N SER A 2 8.89 -8.31 -1.95
CA SER A 2 9.72 -7.10 -2.05
C SER A 2 8.99 -5.94 -2.72
N ASP A 3 8.26 -6.21 -3.81
CA ASP A 3 7.49 -5.21 -4.54
C ASP A 3 6.39 -4.54 -3.69
N ALA A 4 5.69 -5.32 -2.87
CA ALA A 4 4.64 -4.81 -1.99
C ALA A 4 5.22 -3.90 -0.90
N ARG A 5 6.33 -4.32 -0.28
CA ARG A 5 7.05 -3.51 0.73
C ARG A 5 7.57 -2.21 0.13
N GLN A 6 8.17 -2.26 -1.06
CA GLN A 6 8.64 -1.07 -1.77
C GLN A 6 7.49 -0.12 -2.10
N ALA A 7 6.35 -0.64 -2.54
CA ALA A 7 5.17 0.16 -2.84
C ALA A 7 4.62 0.87 -1.59
N ILE A 8 4.54 0.17 -0.44
CA ILE A 8 4.11 0.76 0.84
C ILE A 8 5.06 1.90 1.25
N TRP A 9 6.37 1.67 1.14
CA TRP A 9 7.37 2.70 1.43
C TRP A 9 7.22 3.94 0.54
N SER A 10 6.95 3.73 -0.75
CA SER A 10 6.70 4.80 -1.70
C SER A 10 5.43 5.60 -1.36
N ALA A 11 4.37 4.93 -0.91
CA ALA A 11 3.14 5.57 -0.44
C ALA A 11 3.39 6.41 0.82
N GLU A 12 4.10 5.87 1.80
CA GLU A 12 4.48 6.59 3.03
C GLU A 12 5.31 7.84 2.72
N ALA A 13 6.34 7.70 1.86
CA ALA A 13 7.17 8.81 1.42
C ALA A 13 6.37 9.92 0.71
N SER A 14 5.24 9.56 0.08
CA SER A 14 4.33 10.52 -0.57
C SER A 14 3.33 11.16 0.41
N GLY A 15 3.39 10.81 1.70
CA GLY A 15 2.51 11.32 2.75
C GLY A 15 1.16 10.62 2.85
N ALA A 16 1.04 9.40 2.30
CA ALA A 16 -0.22 8.65 2.30
C ALA A 16 -0.77 8.41 3.72
N ALA A 17 0.08 8.32 4.75
CA ALA A 17 -0.38 8.17 6.13
C ALA A 17 -1.36 9.27 6.59
N ARG A 18 -1.25 10.49 6.03
CA ARG A 18 -2.16 11.60 6.34
C ARG A 18 -3.25 11.78 5.29
N ARG A 19 -2.92 11.54 4.02
CA ARG A 19 -3.78 11.91 2.88
C ARG A 19 -4.60 10.75 2.31
N ALA A 20 -4.09 9.53 2.47
CA ALA A 20 -4.73 8.30 2.00
C ALA A 20 -4.54 7.16 3.03
N PRO A 21 -5.00 7.36 4.30
CA PRO A 21 -4.74 6.40 5.37
C PRO A 21 -5.44 5.05 5.13
N ASN A 22 -6.63 5.05 4.50
CA ASN A 22 -7.41 3.84 4.27
C ASN A 22 -6.72 2.85 3.32
N PRO A 23 -6.33 3.22 2.08
CA PRO A 23 -5.61 2.30 1.19
C PRO A 23 -4.22 1.93 1.75
N LEU A 24 -3.55 2.84 2.46
CA LEU A 24 -2.27 2.51 3.11
C LEU A 24 -2.44 1.45 4.21
N GLN A 25 -3.48 1.56 5.04
CA GLN A 25 -3.79 0.57 6.07
C GLN A 25 -4.19 -0.77 5.45
N ALA A 26 -4.95 -0.76 4.35
CA ALA A 26 -5.31 -1.97 3.62
C ALA A 26 -4.07 -2.69 3.09
N ALA A 27 -3.11 -1.96 2.51
CA ALA A 27 -1.85 -2.51 2.04
C ALA A 27 -1.05 -3.21 3.16
N TRP A 28 -0.98 -2.58 4.34
CA TRP A 28 -0.33 -3.18 5.51
C TRP A 28 -1.01 -4.46 5.99
N ILE A 29 -2.35 -4.49 6.05
CA ILE A 29 -3.12 -5.68 6.46
C ILE A 29 -2.91 -6.83 5.46
N LEU A 30 -2.95 -6.53 4.17
CA LEU A 30 -2.73 -7.52 3.11
C LEU A 30 -1.31 -8.09 3.16
N LEU A 31 -0.30 -7.24 3.40
CA LEU A 31 1.08 -7.70 3.57
C LEU A 31 1.23 -8.63 4.78
N GLN A 32 0.56 -8.33 5.91
CA GLN A 32 0.55 -9.21 7.07
C GLN A 32 -0.10 -10.56 6.77
N LYS A 33 -1.24 -10.56 6.06
CA LYS A 33 -1.87 -11.82 5.61
C LYS A 33 -0.93 -12.61 4.69
N ALA A 34 -0.29 -11.94 3.74
CA ALA A 34 0.66 -12.58 2.85
C ALA A 34 1.79 -13.27 3.64
N GLN A 35 2.31 -12.61 4.68
CA GLN A 35 3.35 -13.14 5.55
C GLN A 35 2.88 -14.38 6.32
N ALA A 36 1.70 -14.33 6.93
CA ALA A 36 1.11 -15.47 7.62
C ALA A 36 0.91 -16.67 6.68
N HIS A 37 0.44 -16.43 5.44
CA HIS A 37 0.27 -17.50 4.46
C HIS A 37 1.60 -18.09 3.97
N LEU A 38 2.68 -17.29 3.85
CA LEU A 38 4.01 -17.85 3.57
C LEU A 38 4.50 -18.78 4.68
N GLU A 39 4.30 -18.39 5.94
CA GLU A 39 4.72 -19.17 7.10
C GLU A 39 3.98 -20.51 7.20
N MET A 40 2.74 -20.56 6.72
CA MET A 40 1.94 -21.79 6.61
C MET A 40 2.23 -22.61 5.35
N GLY A 41 3.13 -22.16 4.46
CA GLY A 41 3.39 -22.83 3.17
C GLY A 41 2.30 -22.63 2.11
N ALA A 42 1.34 -21.73 2.35
CA ALA A 42 0.27 -21.38 1.40
C ALA A 42 0.75 -20.33 0.39
N TYR A 43 1.67 -20.73 -0.49
CA TYR A 43 2.40 -19.81 -1.38
C TYR A 43 1.51 -19.06 -2.38
N GLU A 44 0.48 -19.70 -2.94
CA GLU A 44 -0.44 -19.05 -3.90
C GLU A 44 -1.25 -17.93 -3.22
N ASP A 45 -1.82 -18.21 -2.04
CA ASP A 45 -2.53 -17.20 -1.26
C ASP A 45 -1.60 -16.07 -0.83
N ALA A 46 -0.39 -16.41 -0.37
CA ALA A 46 0.60 -15.42 -0.01
C ALA A 46 0.98 -14.50 -1.18
N ARG A 47 1.12 -15.08 -2.38
CA ARG A 47 1.39 -14.31 -3.60
C ARG A 47 0.23 -13.39 -3.94
N ARG A 48 -1.01 -13.88 -3.87
CA ARG A 48 -2.21 -13.07 -4.11
C ARG A 48 -2.29 -11.89 -3.14
N TYR A 49 -2.20 -12.15 -1.84
CA TYR A 49 -2.23 -11.07 -0.83
C TYR A 49 -1.08 -10.07 -1.00
N ALA A 50 0.10 -10.50 -1.43
CA ALA A 50 1.21 -9.59 -1.71
C ALA A 50 0.96 -8.70 -2.94
N LEU A 51 0.28 -9.20 -3.97
CA LEU A 51 -0.10 -8.41 -5.14
C LEU A 51 -1.19 -7.39 -4.76
N ASP A 52 -2.21 -7.83 -4.02
CA ASP A 52 -3.27 -6.95 -3.53
C ASP A 52 -2.68 -5.82 -2.63
N ALA A 53 -1.72 -6.17 -1.76
CA ALA A 53 -1.01 -5.19 -0.93
C ALA A 53 -0.27 -4.14 -1.76
N ARG A 54 0.37 -4.58 -2.85
CA ARG A 54 1.08 -3.68 -3.77
C ARG A 54 0.10 -2.71 -4.44
N ASP A 55 -1.03 -3.21 -4.91
CA ASP A 55 -2.00 -2.41 -5.65
C ASP A 55 -2.69 -1.37 -4.74
N GLU A 56 -3.01 -1.74 -3.49
CA GLU A 56 -3.50 -0.77 -2.48
C GLU A 56 -2.44 0.27 -2.12
N ALA A 57 -1.17 -0.10 -2.04
CA ALA A 57 -0.10 0.85 -1.77
C ALA A 57 0.11 1.84 -2.95
N ILE A 58 0.02 1.37 -4.18
CA ILE A 58 0.07 2.23 -5.38
C ILE A 58 -1.08 3.23 -5.34
N LYS A 59 -2.30 2.76 -5.04
CA LYS A 59 -3.47 3.63 -4.89
C LYS A 59 -3.28 4.67 -3.80
N ALA A 60 -2.79 4.27 -2.63
CA ALA A 60 -2.49 5.18 -1.52
C ALA A 60 -1.50 6.28 -1.91
N ARG A 61 -0.46 5.93 -2.67
CA ARG A 61 0.51 6.88 -3.20
C ARG A 61 -0.16 7.89 -4.15
N GLU A 62 -0.93 7.40 -5.11
CA GLU A 62 -1.59 8.22 -6.13
C GLU A 62 -2.59 9.19 -5.50
N ASP A 63 -3.41 8.71 -4.56
CA ASP A 63 -4.35 9.53 -3.80
C ASP A 63 -3.61 10.61 -3.00
N ALA A 64 -2.50 10.25 -2.35
CA ALA A 64 -1.70 11.20 -1.58
C ALA A 64 -1.05 12.30 -2.43
N VAL A 65 -0.59 11.95 -3.64
CA VAL A 65 -0.03 12.90 -4.60
C VAL A 65 -1.12 13.80 -5.18
N ARG A 66 -2.29 13.24 -5.53
CA ARG A 66 -3.42 14.02 -6.04
C ARG A 66 -3.94 15.02 -5.00
N ASP A 67 -4.12 14.58 -3.76
CA ASP A 67 -4.55 15.44 -2.65
C ASP A 67 -3.47 16.49 -2.28
N ALA A 68 -2.19 16.21 -2.56
CA ALA A 68 -1.13 17.23 -2.49
C ALA A 68 -1.38 18.35 -3.50
N ALA A 69 -1.57 17.97 -4.76
CA ALA A 69 -1.70 18.89 -5.89
C ALA A 69 -2.93 19.81 -5.73
N VAL A 70 -4.06 19.25 -5.30
CA VAL A 70 -5.31 20.00 -5.07
C VAL A 70 -5.12 21.09 -4.01
N ARG A 71 -4.40 20.80 -2.92
CA ARG A 71 -4.16 21.78 -1.85
C ARG A 71 -3.16 22.87 -2.22
N SER A 72 -2.23 22.60 -3.14
CA SER A 72 -1.30 23.62 -3.65
C SER A 72 -1.94 24.61 -4.63
N ASP A 73 -3.05 24.23 -5.27
CA ASP A 73 -3.78 25.09 -6.23
C ASP A 73 -4.88 25.95 -5.59
N SER A 74 -5.00 25.93 -4.25
CA SER A 74 -5.99 26.74 -3.52
C SER A 74 -5.36 28.08 -3.08
N PRO A 75 -5.83 29.24 -3.60
CA PRO A 75 -5.28 30.58 -3.32
C PRO A 75 -5.58 31.12 -1.91
#